data_AF-A0A9D5CAZ1-F1
#
_entry.id   AF-A0A9D5CAZ1-F1
#
_cell.length_a   1.000
_cell.length_b   1.000
_cell.length_c   1.000
_cell.angle_alpha   90.00
_cell.angle_beta   90.00
_cell.angle_gamma   90.00
#
_symmetry.space_group_name_H-M   'P 1'
#
loop_
_entity.id
_entity.type
_entity.pdbx_description
1 polymer ?
#
loop_
_entity_poly.entity_id
_entity_poly.type
_entity_poly.pdbx_seq_one_letter_code
_entity_poly.pdbx_strand_id
1 'polypeptide(L)'
;MWKVALGAAIGCAVVACGIAAVAVGRRARSRRGWGKAVALLKELEEGCATPVSRLRQVVDAMAVELHAGLASDGGSKLKMLLTFVDSLPIGIEAISEAGSDLS
;
A
#
# COMPACT_ATOMS: atom_id res chain seq x y z
N MET A 1 19.66 -32.34 54.67
CA MET A 1 19.74 -31.01 53.99
C MET A 1 20.11 -31.09 52.50
N TRP A 2 21.15 -31.79 52.06
CA TRP A 2 21.49 -31.91 50.62
C TRP A 2 20.39 -32.44 49.67
N LYS A 3 19.52 -33.34 50.14
CA LYS A 3 18.40 -33.91 49.36
C LYS A 3 17.36 -32.86 48.95
N VAL A 4 17.11 -31.85 49.78
CA VAL A 4 16.14 -30.78 49.46
C VAL A 4 16.73 -29.77 48.48
N ALA A 5 18.04 -29.53 48.53
CA ALA A 5 18.74 -28.70 47.54
C ALA A 5 18.74 -29.36 46.14
N LEU A 6 18.93 -30.68 46.09
CA LEU A 6 18.88 -31.43 44.83
C LEU A 6 17.48 -31.41 44.21
N GLY A 7 16.43 -31.56 45.02
CA GLY A 7 15.04 -31.49 44.56
C GLY A 7 14.64 -30.11 44.01
N ALA A 8 15.09 -29.03 44.65
CA ALA A 8 14.83 -27.66 44.19
C ALA A 8 15.48 -27.34 42.84
N ALA A 9 16.71 -27.80 42.61
CA ALA A 9 17.45 -27.58 41.36
C ALA A 9 16.78 -28.31 40.17
N ILE A 10 16.33 -29.55 40.37
CA ILE A 10 15.62 -30.33 39.34
C ILE A 10 14.29 -29.66 38.98
N GLY A 11 13.56 -29.13 39.97
CA GLY A 11 12.31 -28.39 39.74
C GLY A 11 12.49 -27.15 38.86
N CYS A 12 13.51 -26.33 39.12
CA CYS A 12 13.79 -25.13 38.33
C CYS A 12 14.13 -25.44 36.86
N ALA A 13 14.90 -26.50 36.62
CA ALA A 13 15.28 -26.91 35.27
C ALA A 13 14.07 -27.30 34.40
N VAL A 14 13.10 -28.03 34.98
CA VAL A 14 11.87 -28.42 34.28
C VAL A 14 11.02 -27.21 33.90
N VAL A 15 10.89 -26.23 34.80
CA VAL A 15 10.15 -24.99 34.53
C VAL A 15 10.81 -24.18 33.42
N ALA A 16 12.13 -24.01 33.47
CA ALA A 16 12.89 -23.29 32.44
C ALA A 16 12.76 -23.96 31.06
N CYS A 17 12.86 -25.30 31.01
CA CYS A 17 12.65 -26.08 29.78
C CYS A 17 11.23 -25.93 29.23
N GLY A 18 10.22 -25.93 30.10
CA GLY A 18 8.83 -25.70 29.71
C GLY A 18 8.62 -24.34 29.05
N ILE A 19 9.17 -23.28 29.62
CA ILE A 19 9.09 -21.91 29.07
C ILE A 19 9.80 -21.85 27.70
N ALA A 20 10.99 -22.44 27.59
CA ALA A 20 11.74 -22.48 26.33
C ALA A 20 10.96 -23.24 25.23
N ALA A 21 10.39 -24.41 25.56
CA ALA A 21 9.57 -25.19 24.63
C ALA A 21 8.34 -24.42 24.15
N VAL A 22 7.66 -23.70 25.05
CA VAL A 22 6.51 -22.84 24.69
C VAL A 22 6.95 -21.67 23.79
N ALA A 23 8.06 -21.01 24.12
CA ALA A 23 8.57 -19.90 23.30
C ALA A 23 8.96 -20.37 21.89
N VAL A 24 9.67 -21.49 21.78
CA VAL A 24 10.04 -22.11 20.50
C VAL A 24 8.81 -22.60 19.74
N GLY A 25 7.83 -23.21 20.41
CA GLY A 25 6.57 -23.65 19.81
C GLY A 25 5.75 -22.48 19.24
N ARG A 26 5.65 -21.37 19.98
CA ARG A 26 5.02 -20.13 19.49
C ARG A 26 5.76 -19.57 18.27
N ARG A 27 7.09 -19.52 18.32
CA ARG A 27 7.93 -19.01 17.22
C ARG A 27 7.85 -19.90 15.97
N ALA A 28 7.83 -21.22 16.15
CA ALA A 28 7.63 -22.18 15.08
C ALA A 28 6.23 -22.02 14.45
N ARG A 29 5.18 -21.83 15.27
CA ARG A 29 3.80 -21.62 14.79
C ARG A 29 3.64 -20.31 14.01
N SER A 30 4.28 -19.24 14.48
CA SER A 30 4.36 -17.97 13.74
C SER A 30 5.10 -18.13 12.40
N ARG A 31 6.21 -18.87 12.38
CA ARG A 31 6.95 -19.16 11.14
C ARG A 31 6.20 -20.05 10.16
N ARG A 32 5.31 -20.94 10.62
CA ARG A 32 4.50 -21.82 9.74
C ARG A 32 3.62 -21.04 8.76
N GLY A 33 3.14 -19.85 9.13
CA GLY A 33 2.34 -18.99 8.26
C GLY A 33 3.15 -17.96 7.46
N TRP A 34 4.36 -17.66 7.91
CA TRP A 34 5.19 -16.59 7.35
C TRP A 34 5.52 -16.80 5.87
N GLY A 35 5.80 -18.04 5.45
CA GLY A 35 6.07 -18.34 4.04
C GLY A 35 4.90 -17.99 3.11
N LYS A 36 3.67 -18.26 3.53
CA LYS A 36 2.45 -17.90 2.77
C LYS A 36 2.26 -16.39 2.70
N ALA A 37 2.47 -15.69 3.81
CA ALA A 37 2.37 -14.23 3.86
C ALA A 37 3.42 -13.55 2.96
N VAL A 38 4.66 -14.05 2.95
CA VAL A 38 5.72 -13.55 2.06
C VAL A 38 5.39 -13.84 0.60
N ALA A 39 4.82 -15.00 0.28
CA ALA A 39 4.39 -15.31 -1.08
C ALA A 39 3.30 -14.34 -1.58
N LEU A 40 2.28 -14.08 -0.76
CA LEU A 40 1.23 -13.09 -1.08
C LEU A 40 1.79 -11.67 -1.24
N LEU A 41 2.73 -11.27 -0.39
CA LEU A 41 3.36 -9.96 -0.50
C LEU A 41 4.15 -9.82 -1.80
N LYS A 42 4.86 -10.88 -2.23
CA LYS A 42 5.58 -10.91 -3.49
C LYS A 42 4.63 -10.83 -4.70
N GLU A 43 3.52 -11.56 -4.67
CA GLU A 43 2.49 -11.47 -5.71
C GLU A 43 1.87 -10.08 -5.77
N LEU A 44 1.62 -9.44 -4.63
CA LEU A 44 1.13 -8.07 -4.56
C LEU A 44 2.16 -7.08 -5.10
N GLU A 45 3.43 -7.20 -4.71
CA GLU A 45 4.52 -6.36 -5.19
C GLU A 45 4.65 -6.45 -6.72
N GLU A 46 4.61 -7.66 -7.27
CA GLU A 46 4.65 -7.90 -8.72
C GLU A 46 3.38 -7.39 -9.44
N GLY A 47 2.21 -7.56 -8.82
CA GLY A 47 0.94 -7.07 -9.36
C GLY A 47 0.83 -5.54 -9.36
N CYS A 48 1.36 -4.89 -8.32
CA CYS A 48 1.39 -3.43 -8.17
C CYS A 48 2.60 -2.77 -8.83
N ALA A 49 3.54 -3.55 -9.36
CA ALA A 49 4.71 -3.01 -10.05
C ALA A 49 4.28 -2.15 -11.24
N THR A 50 4.77 -0.91 -11.26
CA THR A 50 4.53 0.08 -12.31
C THR A 50 5.84 0.44 -13.03
N PRO A 51 6.45 -0.52 -13.76
CA PRO A 51 7.63 -0.20 -14.55
C PRO A 51 7.28 0.83 -15.63
N VAL A 52 8.29 1.58 -16.08
CA VAL A 52 8.15 2.66 -17.08
C VAL A 52 7.43 2.20 -18.35
N SER A 53 7.64 0.94 -18.77
CA SER A 53 6.95 0.35 -19.93
C SER A 53 5.43 0.27 -19.75
N ARG A 54 4.95 -0.13 -18.56
CA ARG A 54 3.50 -0.14 -18.26
C ARG A 54 2.95 1.28 -18.14
N LEU A 55 3.69 2.19 -17.51
CA LEU A 55 3.28 3.59 -17.40
C LEU A 55 3.12 4.25 -18.78
N ARG A 56 4.03 3.96 -19.71
CA ARG A 56 3.90 4.41 -21.12
C ARG A 56 2.60 3.90 -21.74
N GLN A 57 2.29 2.62 -21.62
CA GLN A 57 1.03 2.06 -22.13
C GLN A 57 -0.21 2.75 -21.53
N VAL A 58 -0.17 3.06 -20.22
CA VAL A 58 -1.27 3.78 -19.55
C VAL A 58 -1.40 5.21 -20.08
N VAL A 59 -0.30 5.94 -20.25
CA VAL A 59 -0.31 7.32 -20.77
C VAL A 59 -0.73 7.34 -22.24
N ASP A 60 -0.29 6.39 -23.05
CA ASP A 60 -0.69 6.27 -24.45
C ASP A 60 -2.21 5.99 -24.56
N ALA A 61 -2.74 5.08 -23.74
CA ALA A 61 -4.17 4.83 -23.67
C ALA A 61 -4.96 6.06 -23.18
N MET A 62 -4.43 6.79 -22.20
CA MET A 62 -5.03 8.03 -21.70
C MET A 62 -5.07 9.10 -22.78
N ALA A 63 -4.00 9.24 -23.58
CA ALA A 63 -3.96 10.17 -24.71
C ALA A 63 -5.01 9.81 -25.76
N VAL A 64 -5.20 8.52 -26.08
CA VAL A 64 -6.25 8.07 -27.01
C VAL A 64 -7.65 8.43 -26.50
N GLU A 65 -7.96 8.12 -25.24
CA GLU A 65 -9.24 8.48 -24.62
C GLU A 65 -9.44 10.00 -24.59
N LEU A 66 -8.39 10.77 -24.28
CA LEU A 66 -8.43 12.23 -24.31
C LEU A 66 -8.83 12.77 -25.70
N HIS A 67 -8.21 12.26 -26.77
CA HIS A 67 -8.55 12.66 -28.14
C HIS A 67 -9.98 12.28 -28.50
N ALA A 68 -10.43 11.09 -28.09
CA ALA A 68 -11.79 10.64 -28.37
C ALA A 68 -12.85 11.48 -27.60
N GLY A 69 -12.57 11.87 -26.36
CA GLY A 69 -13.44 12.75 -25.58
C GLY A 69 -13.49 14.19 -26.10
N LEU A 70 -12.40 14.69 -26.69
CA LEU A 70 -12.37 16.00 -27.34
C LEU A 70 -13.08 16.01 -28.71
N ALA A 71 -13.06 14.88 -29.42
CA ALA A 71 -13.70 14.76 -30.73
C ALA A 71 -15.23 14.74 -30.65
N SER A 72 -15.80 14.22 -29.56
CA SER A 72 -17.24 14.18 -29.33
C SER A 72 -17.56 14.04 -27.85
N ASP A 73 -18.62 14.73 -27.39
CA ASP A 73 -19.19 14.46 -26.07
C ASP A 73 -19.63 12.99 -25.98
N GLY A 74 -19.28 12.34 -24.88
CA GLY A 74 -19.45 10.88 -24.70
C GLY A 74 -18.58 9.99 -25.58
N GLY A 75 -17.63 10.53 -26.37
CA GLY A 75 -16.73 9.75 -27.24
C GLY A 75 -15.65 8.95 -26.49
N SER A 76 -15.50 9.19 -25.18
CA SER A 76 -14.55 8.54 -24.29
C SER A 76 -15.15 8.41 -22.89
N LYS A 77 -14.55 7.57 -22.04
CA LYS A 77 -14.80 7.60 -20.60
C LYS A 77 -14.40 8.93 -19.94
N LEU A 78 -13.49 9.69 -20.55
CA LEU A 78 -13.10 11.03 -20.14
C LEU A 78 -14.09 12.05 -20.72
N LYS A 79 -14.81 12.75 -19.84
CA LYS A 79 -15.89 13.68 -20.23
C LYS A 79 -15.43 14.93 -20.98
N MET A 80 -14.15 15.30 -20.85
CA MET A 80 -13.54 16.45 -21.53
C MET A 80 -14.43 17.69 -21.63
N LEU A 81 -14.97 18.10 -20.48
CA LEU A 81 -15.88 19.22 -20.37
C LEU A 81 -15.16 20.54 -20.63
N LEU A 82 -15.82 21.44 -21.35
CA LEU A 82 -15.36 22.82 -21.52
C LEU A 82 -15.56 23.58 -20.20
N THR A 83 -14.47 24.12 -19.65
CA THR A 83 -14.50 24.95 -18.45
C THR A 83 -14.92 26.39 -18.74
N PHE A 84 -15.01 26.77 -20.02
CA PHE A 84 -15.22 28.14 -20.50
C PHE A 84 -14.16 29.13 -20.02
N VAL A 85 -13.01 28.63 -19.57
CA VAL A 85 -11.80 29.43 -19.28
C VAL A 85 -10.93 29.39 -20.53
N ASP A 86 -10.90 30.49 -21.28
CA ASP A 86 -10.06 30.67 -22.47
C ASP A 86 -8.75 31.41 -22.15
N SER A 87 -8.76 32.22 -21.09
CA SER A 87 -7.64 33.05 -20.65
C SER A 87 -7.20 32.61 -19.27
N LEU A 88 -6.00 32.02 -19.18
CA LEU A 88 -5.38 31.70 -17.91
C LEU A 88 -4.72 32.93 -17.30
N PRO A 89 -4.60 32.97 -15.97
CA PRO A 89 -4.02 34.11 -15.31
C PRO A 89 -2.54 34.29 -15.65
N ILE A 90 -2.16 35.53 -15.97
CA ILE A 90 -0.80 35.90 -16.38
C ILE A 90 -0.03 36.69 -15.31
N GLY A 91 -0.64 36.88 -14.14
CA GLY A 91 0.02 37.47 -12.97
C GLY A 91 0.06 39.00 -12.93
N ILE A 92 -0.61 39.70 -13.86
CA ILE A 92 -0.75 41.17 -13.87
C ILE A 92 -2.14 41.64 -13.43
N GLU A 93 -2.89 40.76 -12.79
CA GLU A 93 -4.29 40.97 -12.45
C GLU A 93 -4.40 41.76 -11.15
N ALA A 94 -5.36 42.69 -11.10
CA ALA A 94 -5.64 43.42 -9.89
C ALA A 94 -6.33 42.49 -8.87
N ILE A 95 -5.77 42.39 -7.66
CA ILE A 95 -6.30 41.57 -6.59
C ILE A 95 -7.61 42.20 -6.09
N SER A 96 -8.76 41.64 -6.46
CA SER A 96 -10.05 42.07 -5.91
C SER A 96 -11.09 40.95 -5.70
N GLU A 97 -10.78 39.69 -5.99
CA GLU A 97 -11.78 38.63 -5.94
C GLU A 97 -11.42 37.59 -4.87
N ALA A 98 -12.24 37.49 -3.82
CA ALA A 98 -12.17 36.41 -2.85
C ALA A 98 -12.93 35.21 -3.42
N GLY A 99 -12.21 34.12 -3.71
CA GLY A 99 -12.81 32.85 -4.12
C GLY A 99 -13.69 32.31 -3.00
N SER A 100 -15.00 32.19 -3.27
CA SER A 100 -15.91 31.47 -2.38
C SER A 100 -15.76 29.98 -2.66
N ASP A 101 -14.67 29.38 -2.16
CA ASP A 101 -14.53 27.94 -2.14
C ASP A 101 -15.70 27.35 -1.35
N LEU A 102 -16.55 26.60 -2.05
CA LEU A 102 -17.79 26.07 -1.51
C LEU A 102 -17.47 25.02 -0.43
N SER A 103 -17.69 25.38 0.84
CA SER A 103 -17.50 24.51 2.00
C SER A 103 -18.63 23.51 2.19
#